data_AF-A0A925IMZ7-F1
#
_entry.id   AF-A0A925IMZ7-F1
#
_cell.length_a   1.000
_cell.length_b   1.000
_cell.length_c   1.000
_cell.angle_alpha   90.00
_cell.angle_beta   90.00
_cell.angle_gamma   90.00
#
_symmetry.space_group_name_H-M   'P 1'
#
loop_
_entity.id
_entity.type
_entity.pdbx_description
1 polymer ?
#
loop_
_entity_poly.entity_id
_entity_poly.type
_entity_poly.pdbx_seq_one_letter_code
_entity_poly.pdbx_strand_id
1 'polypeptide(L)'
;MRKIEPTLTKELIRHVGSKDVGKAQPYPIKTYRQLVEQVAHLSYLNKDDLLFFRGQTQDFLNKAEASTFYPSIYREDNLQQQEVAYRFEVLDQASRQLKELFKKNKVDGHSDVSRKRYIQWSILQHYSVCATPLLDFTHSLRVACSFAQQSNTKDNVFVYVFGFPYITNRITINSEHDIVNVRLLSICPPDALRPYFQEGYLAGTSDVTSDYDSKSELDFNNRLIAKFAIPNTKQFWGSELSKIPESMLYPKNDQIEKLCQSIETTIQTELHPGDIGEFLTHWVQLEQSILKIARGQEARPLSLRESIQHLLKTEYIDSFQAYRIDELRKFRNILVHEPKRLETNSISDQLQNLRKLQSTLHLDKKK
;
A
#
# COMPACT_ATOMS: atom_id res chain seq x y z
N MET A 1 16.06 2.14 3.39
CA MET A 1 15.96 3.44 4.10
C MET A 1 16.64 3.34 5.44
N ARG A 2 17.55 4.27 5.73
CA ARG A 2 18.35 4.26 6.96
C ARG A 2 17.53 4.66 8.20
N LYS A 3 17.65 3.87 9.28
CA LYS A 3 17.11 4.19 10.61
C LYS A 3 17.82 5.41 11.22
N ILE A 4 17.05 6.30 11.83
CA ILE A 4 17.55 7.41 12.65
C ILE A 4 17.40 7.14 14.14
N GLU A 5 18.21 7.84 14.93
CA GLU A 5 18.10 7.87 16.38
C GLU A 5 17.63 9.27 16.80
N PRO A 6 16.34 9.45 17.15
CA PRO A 6 15.81 10.76 17.48
C PRO A 6 16.30 11.25 18.84
N THR A 7 16.60 12.54 18.92
CA THR A 7 16.82 13.23 20.20
C THR A 7 15.46 13.67 20.77
N LEU A 8 15.05 13.05 21.87
CA LEU A 8 13.75 13.28 22.51
C LEU A 8 13.83 14.31 23.64
N THR A 9 12.69 14.92 23.98
CA THR A 9 12.56 15.74 25.19
C THR A 9 12.66 14.87 26.44
N LYS A 10 13.07 15.44 27.59
CA LYS A 10 13.15 14.71 28.87
C LYS A 10 11.86 13.97 29.25
N GLU A 11 10.72 14.60 28.92
CA GLU A 11 9.41 14.03 29.15
C GLU A 11 9.13 12.82 28.26
N LEU A 12 9.43 12.93 26.97
CA LEU A 12 9.30 11.82 26.02
C LEU A 12 10.27 10.68 26.34
N ILE A 13 11.50 10.97 26.77
CA ILE A 13 12.46 9.95 27.25
C ILE A 13 11.85 9.17 28.41
N ARG A 14 11.28 9.86 29.40
CA ARG A 14 10.64 9.20 30.55
C ARG A 14 9.46 8.33 30.13
N HIS A 15 8.65 8.80 29.18
CA HIS A 15 7.48 8.08 28.68
C HIS A 15 7.85 6.84 27.84
N VAL A 16 8.84 6.98 26.96
CA VAL A 16 9.33 5.90 26.10
C VAL A 16 10.08 4.83 26.91
N GLY A 17 10.83 5.26 27.94
CA GLY A 17 11.59 4.36 28.80
C GLY A 17 12.73 3.67 28.04
N SER A 18 12.87 2.36 28.23
CA SER A 18 13.89 1.54 27.56
C SER A 18 13.46 0.99 26.20
N LYS A 19 12.27 1.36 25.71
CA LYS A 19 11.72 0.88 24.43
C LYS A 19 12.14 1.79 23.28
N ASP A 20 12.06 1.30 22.04
CA ASP A 20 12.04 2.16 20.86
C ASP A 20 10.73 2.96 20.81
N VAL A 21 10.75 4.16 20.22
CA VAL A 21 9.56 5.02 20.03
C VAL A 21 8.40 4.26 19.39
N GLY A 22 8.68 3.42 18.38
CA GLY A 22 7.66 2.61 17.72
C GLY A 22 6.93 1.62 18.64
N LYS A 23 7.62 1.08 19.65
CA LYS A 23 7.10 0.09 20.62
C LYS A 23 6.52 0.72 21.88
N ALA A 24 6.88 1.97 22.17
CA ALA A 24 6.30 2.71 23.29
C ALA A 24 4.79 2.92 23.06
N GLN A 25 4.04 3.23 24.11
CA GLN A 25 2.68 3.74 23.94
C GLN A 25 2.75 5.19 23.42
N PRO A 26 1.75 5.68 22.66
CA PRO A 26 1.74 7.06 22.23
C PRO A 26 1.73 8.02 23.43
N TYR A 27 2.46 9.13 23.32
CA TYR A 27 2.50 10.14 24.37
C TYR A 27 1.18 10.94 24.36
N PRO A 28 0.45 11.04 25.49
CA PRO A 28 -0.86 11.68 25.53
C PRO A 28 -0.76 13.21 25.47
N ILE A 29 -1.50 13.82 24.56
CA ILE A 29 -1.54 15.27 24.37
C ILE A 29 -2.99 15.75 24.52
N LYS A 30 -3.23 16.75 25.36
CA LYS A 30 -4.59 17.21 25.67
C LYS A 30 -5.10 18.28 24.72
N THR A 31 -4.21 19.13 24.22
CA THR A 31 -4.57 20.29 23.38
C THR A 31 -3.64 20.45 22.18
N TYR A 32 -4.13 21.07 21.12
CA TYR A 32 -3.35 21.37 19.92
C TYR A 32 -2.15 22.26 20.25
N ARG A 33 -2.30 23.21 21.17
CA ARG A 33 -1.19 24.04 21.66
C ARG A 33 -0.07 23.19 22.28
N GLN A 34 -0.42 22.24 23.16
CA GLN A 34 0.55 21.34 23.76
C GLN A 34 1.26 20.50 22.69
N LEU A 35 0.55 20.06 21.65
CA LEU A 35 1.16 19.35 20.53
C LEU A 35 2.20 20.22 19.80
N VAL A 36 1.84 21.46 19.47
CA VAL A 36 2.73 22.42 18.81
C VAL A 36 3.98 22.67 19.65
N GLU A 37 3.84 22.86 20.96
CA GLU A 37 4.97 23.07 21.87
C GLU A 37 5.92 21.85 21.87
N GLN A 38 5.39 20.63 21.97
CA GLN A 38 6.21 19.40 21.91
C GLN A 38 6.92 19.26 20.56
N VAL A 39 6.23 19.52 19.45
CA VAL A 39 6.83 19.48 18.11
C VAL A 39 7.92 20.54 17.95
N ALA A 40 7.74 21.75 18.49
CA ALA A 40 8.76 22.80 18.45
C ALA A 40 10.04 22.38 19.19
N HIS A 41 9.90 21.76 20.37
CA HIS A 41 11.04 21.20 21.09
C HIS A 41 11.73 20.09 20.31
N LEU A 42 10.97 19.17 19.71
CA LEU A 42 11.52 18.10 18.87
C LEU A 42 12.26 18.67 17.65
N SER A 43 11.74 19.71 17.01
CA SER A 43 12.39 20.35 15.86
C SER A 43 13.72 20.99 16.25
N TYR A 44 13.79 21.61 17.43
CA TYR A 44 15.03 22.20 17.93
C TYR A 44 16.09 21.12 18.25
N LEU A 45 15.67 20.01 18.85
CA LEU A 45 16.57 18.91 19.24
C LEU A 45 17.06 18.10 18.04
N ASN A 46 16.23 17.94 17.01
CA ASN A 46 16.54 17.15 15.81
C ASN A 46 16.86 18.07 14.62
N LYS A 47 17.74 19.06 14.83
CA LYS A 47 18.03 20.13 13.86
C LYS A 47 18.55 19.66 12.50
N ASP A 48 19.09 18.44 12.43
CA ASP A 48 19.62 17.84 11.20
C ASP A 48 18.52 17.16 10.36
N ASP A 49 17.31 17.01 10.91
CA ASP A 49 16.13 16.51 10.24
C ASP A 49 15.05 17.60 10.08
N LEU A 50 14.39 17.59 8.93
CA LEU A 50 13.16 18.32 8.71
C LEU A 50 11.97 17.45 9.16
N LEU A 51 11.05 18.03 9.94
CA LEU A 51 9.93 17.29 10.52
C LEU A 51 8.73 17.20 9.57
N PHE A 52 8.17 16.00 9.45
CA PHE A 52 6.97 15.68 8.69
C PHE A 52 5.94 15.03 9.58
N PHE A 53 4.66 15.24 9.25
CA PHE A 53 3.55 14.77 10.06
C PHE A 53 2.65 13.85 9.27
N ARG A 54 2.09 12.87 9.99
CA ARG A 54 1.02 11.99 9.49
C ARG A 54 0.00 11.75 10.59
N GLY A 55 -1.28 11.86 10.24
CA GLY A 55 -2.39 11.51 11.13
C GLY A 55 -2.99 10.16 10.79
N GLN A 56 -3.38 9.38 11.79
CA GLN A 56 -4.12 8.13 11.60
C GLN A 56 -5.22 7.97 12.65
N THR A 57 -6.30 7.29 12.26
CA THR A 57 -7.43 6.95 13.13
C THR A 57 -7.08 5.86 14.14
N GLN A 58 -6.03 5.08 13.88
CA GLN A 58 -5.54 4.02 14.75
C GLN A 58 -4.03 3.80 14.58
N ASP A 59 -3.40 3.23 15.61
CA ASP A 59 -2.01 2.75 15.55
C ASP A 59 -1.96 1.35 14.94
N PHE A 60 -1.36 1.23 13.76
CA PHE A 60 -1.16 -0.06 13.11
C PHE A 60 0.14 -0.67 13.62
N LEU A 61 0.04 -1.84 14.24
CA LEU A 61 1.17 -2.53 14.86
C LEU A 61 1.60 -3.74 14.03
N ASN A 62 2.91 -4.01 14.02
CA ASN A 62 3.44 -5.27 13.53
C ASN A 62 3.35 -6.38 14.59
N LYS A 63 3.76 -7.60 14.24
CA LYS A 63 3.79 -8.76 15.15
C LYS A 63 4.66 -8.57 16.40
N ALA A 64 5.60 -7.62 16.38
CA ALA A 64 6.45 -7.25 17.50
C ALA A 64 5.92 -6.04 18.29
N GLU A 65 4.63 -5.71 18.11
CA GLU A 65 3.92 -4.62 18.77
C GLU A 65 4.52 -3.23 18.54
N ALA A 66 5.27 -3.05 17.45
CA ALA A 66 5.78 -1.74 17.04
C ALA A 66 4.87 -1.11 15.97
N SER A 67 4.64 0.20 16.05
CA SER A 67 3.96 0.96 14.99
C SER A 67 4.64 0.74 13.65
N THR A 68 3.88 0.55 12.58
CA THR A 68 4.43 0.27 11.25
C THR A 68 3.82 1.16 10.17
N PHE A 69 4.67 1.56 9.22
CA PHE A 69 4.36 2.53 8.19
C PHE A 69 4.94 2.07 6.86
N TYR A 70 4.36 1.00 6.31
CA TYR A 70 4.70 0.55 4.96
C TYR A 70 3.91 1.33 3.89
N PRO A 71 4.58 1.76 2.81
CA PRO A 71 3.92 2.09 1.56
C PRO A 71 2.94 0.99 1.15
N SER A 72 1.84 1.36 0.49
CA SER A 72 0.77 0.40 0.17
C SER A 72 1.25 -0.74 -0.71
N ILE A 73 2.24 -0.50 -1.59
CA ILE A 73 2.79 -1.55 -2.47
C ILE A 73 3.43 -2.70 -1.68
N TYR A 74 4.01 -2.39 -0.51
CA TYR A 74 4.70 -3.35 0.35
C TYR A 74 3.87 -3.80 1.56
N ARG A 75 2.62 -3.35 1.69
CA ARG A 75 1.78 -3.67 2.84
C ARG A 75 1.32 -5.12 2.76
N GLU A 76 1.32 -5.81 3.91
CA GLU A 76 0.95 -7.23 4.21
C GLU A 76 2.09 -8.05 4.79
N ASP A 77 1.85 -8.87 5.81
CA ASP A 77 2.93 -9.59 6.51
C ASP A 77 3.64 -10.65 5.65
N ASN A 78 2.92 -11.35 4.77
CA ASN A 78 3.42 -12.47 3.98
C ASN A 78 3.44 -12.15 2.48
N LEU A 79 3.96 -10.99 2.11
CA LEU A 79 3.97 -10.53 0.73
C LEU A 79 5.08 -11.22 -0.07
N GLN A 80 4.69 -11.99 -1.10
CA GLN A 80 5.63 -12.70 -1.96
C GLN A 80 6.27 -11.75 -2.99
N GLN A 81 7.52 -12.01 -3.38
CA GLN A 81 8.25 -11.17 -4.34
C GLN A 81 7.53 -11.06 -5.70
N GLN A 82 6.89 -12.14 -6.15
CA GLN A 82 6.07 -12.13 -7.37
C GLN A 82 4.89 -11.16 -7.27
N GLU A 83 4.26 -11.07 -6.10
CA GLU A 83 3.18 -10.11 -5.90
C GLU A 83 3.68 -8.67 -5.81
N VAL A 84 4.84 -8.44 -5.19
CA VAL A 84 5.47 -7.11 -5.23
C VAL A 84 5.74 -6.69 -6.67
N ALA A 85 6.37 -7.58 -7.47
CA ALA A 85 6.66 -7.33 -8.88
C ALA A 85 5.37 -7.03 -9.67
N TYR A 86 4.32 -7.80 -9.44
CA TYR A 86 3.00 -7.57 -10.02
C TYR A 86 2.43 -6.19 -9.68
N ARG A 87 2.45 -5.78 -8.40
CA ARG A 87 1.96 -4.45 -8.01
C ARG A 87 2.77 -3.33 -8.69
N PHE A 88 4.06 -3.54 -8.96
CA PHE A 88 4.87 -2.62 -9.77
C PHE A 88 4.47 -2.61 -11.25
N GLU A 89 4.09 -3.75 -11.83
CA GLU A 89 3.52 -3.77 -13.20
C GLU A 89 2.22 -2.96 -13.28
N VAL A 90 1.33 -3.10 -12.30
CA VAL A 90 0.11 -2.28 -12.20
C VAL A 90 0.44 -0.79 -12.10
N LEU A 91 1.42 -0.42 -11.26
CA LEU A 91 1.88 0.95 -11.13
C LEU A 91 2.47 1.50 -12.44
N ASP A 92 3.21 0.69 -13.19
CA ASP A 92 3.76 1.05 -14.49
C ASP A 92 2.67 1.25 -15.55
N GLN A 93 1.65 0.40 -15.57
CA GLN A 93 0.46 0.56 -16.42
C GLN A 93 -0.28 1.85 -16.09
N ALA A 94 -0.57 2.08 -14.81
CA ALA A 94 -1.18 3.31 -14.31
C ALA A 94 -0.39 4.56 -14.72
N SER A 95 0.94 4.48 -14.62
CA SER A 95 1.85 5.55 -14.99
C SER A 95 1.82 5.84 -16.50
N ARG A 96 1.68 4.82 -17.36
CA ARG A 96 1.52 5.01 -18.81
C ARG A 96 0.19 5.68 -19.13
N GLN A 97 -0.90 5.21 -18.54
CA GLN A 97 -2.23 5.82 -18.74
C GLN A 97 -2.26 7.27 -18.27
N LEU A 98 -1.66 7.57 -17.11
CA LEU A 98 -1.52 8.94 -16.60
C LEU A 98 -0.82 9.87 -17.59
N LYS A 99 0.30 9.42 -18.19
CA LYS A 99 1.03 10.21 -19.21
C LYS A 99 0.17 10.52 -20.42
N GLU A 100 -0.52 9.51 -20.95
CA GLU A 100 -1.36 9.68 -22.14
C GLU A 100 -2.54 10.61 -21.85
N LEU A 101 -3.18 10.47 -20.68
CA LEU A 101 -4.26 11.36 -20.27
C LEU A 101 -3.79 12.80 -20.06
N PHE A 102 -2.66 13.02 -19.39
CA PHE A 102 -2.10 14.36 -19.20
C PHE A 102 -1.75 15.01 -20.55
N LYS A 103 -1.15 14.25 -21.46
CA LYS A 103 -0.82 14.73 -22.80
C LYS A 103 -2.06 15.02 -23.65
N LYS A 104 -3.04 14.11 -23.67
CA LYS A 104 -4.30 14.25 -24.42
C LYS A 104 -5.11 15.45 -23.97
N ASN A 105 -5.20 15.66 -22.65
CA ASN A 105 -5.93 16.77 -22.05
C ASN A 105 -5.11 18.06 -21.95
N LYS A 106 -3.86 18.06 -22.43
CA LYS A 106 -2.93 19.21 -22.40
C LYS A 106 -2.78 19.81 -20.99
N VAL A 107 -2.71 18.94 -19.98
CA VAL A 107 -2.53 19.35 -18.59
C VAL A 107 -1.17 20.04 -18.42
N ASP A 108 -1.13 21.14 -17.68
CA ASP A 108 0.11 21.82 -17.35
C ASP A 108 1.12 20.85 -16.70
N GLY A 109 2.39 20.95 -17.10
CA GLY A 109 3.43 20.04 -16.60
C GLY A 109 3.35 18.60 -17.16
N HIS A 110 2.53 18.30 -18.18
CA HIS A 110 2.50 16.98 -18.81
C HIS A 110 3.88 16.48 -19.29
N SER A 111 4.78 17.40 -19.66
CA SER A 111 6.16 17.08 -20.08
C SER A 111 6.98 16.49 -18.93
N ASP A 112 6.78 16.98 -17.70
CA ASP A 112 7.42 16.49 -16.49
C ASP A 112 6.85 15.12 -16.09
N VAL A 113 5.51 14.97 -16.13
CA VAL A 113 4.83 13.69 -15.91
C VAL A 113 5.31 12.64 -16.91
N SER A 114 5.54 13.02 -18.17
CA SER A 114 6.04 12.11 -19.21
C SER A 114 7.42 11.54 -18.91
N ARG A 115 8.29 12.30 -18.23
CA ARG A 115 9.73 11.99 -18.09
C ARG A 115 10.12 11.48 -16.70
N LYS A 116 9.40 11.87 -15.64
CA LYS A 116 9.83 11.67 -14.25
C LYS A 116 8.93 10.69 -13.50
N ARG A 117 9.47 9.49 -13.21
CA ARG A 117 8.74 8.41 -12.51
C ARG A 117 8.16 8.84 -11.17
N TYR A 118 8.93 9.56 -10.35
CA TYR A 118 8.47 9.99 -9.03
C TYR A 118 7.32 10.98 -9.10
N ILE A 119 7.17 11.75 -10.18
CA ILE A 119 5.98 12.59 -10.37
C ILE A 119 4.76 11.72 -10.67
N GLN A 120 4.90 10.72 -11.55
CA GLN A 120 3.82 9.79 -11.88
C GLN A 120 3.33 9.06 -10.62
N TRP A 121 4.25 8.40 -9.91
CA TRP A 121 3.94 7.68 -8.67
C TRP A 121 3.35 8.62 -7.62
N SER A 122 3.82 9.87 -7.57
CA SER A 122 3.33 10.82 -6.60
C SER A 122 1.87 11.19 -6.81
N ILE A 123 1.50 11.48 -8.06
CA ILE A 123 0.11 11.79 -8.42
C ILE A 123 -0.78 10.56 -8.17
N LEU A 124 -0.35 9.38 -8.62
CA LEU A 124 -1.10 8.13 -8.44
C LEU A 124 -1.32 7.77 -6.96
N GLN A 125 -0.29 7.94 -6.12
CA GLN A 125 -0.37 7.72 -4.67
C GLN A 125 -1.37 8.69 -4.02
N HIS A 126 -1.19 9.98 -4.29
CA HIS A 126 -1.95 11.01 -3.59
C HIS A 126 -3.45 10.95 -3.90
N TYR A 127 -3.79 10.62 -5.15
CA TYR A 127 -5.18 10.39 -5.58
C TYR A 127 -5.65 8.95 -5.36
N SER A 128 -4.83 8.08 -4.75
CA SER A 128 -5.18 6.71 -4.35
C SER A 128 -5.60 5.80 -5.52
N VAL A 129 -4.96 5.95 -6.68
CA VAL A 129 -5.29 5.20 -7.92
C VAL A 129 -4.87 3.74 -7.85
N CYS A 130 -3.66 3.47 -7.37
CA CYS A 130 -3.11 2.13 -7.21
C CYS A 130 -2.05 2.12 -6.11
N ALA A 131 -1.57 0.93 -5.73
CA ALA A 131 -0.54 0.81 -4.72
C ALA A 131 0.80 1.37 -5.21
N THR A 132 1.47 2.19 -4.38
CA THR A 132 2.77 2.80 -4.73
C THR A 132 3.83 2.57 -3.64
N PRO A 133 5.13 2.76 -3.97
CA PRO A 133 6.22 2.72 -2.99
C PRO A 133 6.36 4.00 -2.15
N LEU A 134 5.39 4.91 -2.24
CA LEU A 134 5.41 6.20 -1.53
C LEU A 134 4.39 6.23 -0.38
N LEU A 135 4.60 7.15 0.56
CA LEU A 135 3.66 7.48 1.64
C LEU A 135 3.40 8.99 1.72
N ASP A 136 2.14 9.35 1.97
CA ASP A 136 1.69 10.73 2.20
C ASP A 136 2.13 11.29 3.55
N PHE A 137 2.68 12.50 3.48
CA PHE A 137 3.06 13.33 4.61
C PHE A 137 2.60 14.76 4.40
N THR A 138 2.61 15.55 5.47
CA THR A 138 2.34 16.99 5.42
C THR A 138 3.30 17.71 6.35
N HIS A 139 3.64 18.96 6.03
CA HIS A 139 4.31 19.86 6.98
C HIS A 139 3.31 20.54 7.93
N SER A 140 2.01 20.45 7.65
CA SER A 140 0.99 21.06 8.48
C SER A 140 0.52 20.10 9.56
N LEU A 141 0.92 20.40 10.80
CA LEU A 141 0.44 19.67 11.98
C LEU A 141 -1.09 19.72 12.09
N ARG A 142 -1.71 20.83 11.68
CA ARG A 142 -3.17 20.98 11.63
C ARG A 142 -3.80 20.02 10.61
N VAL A 143 -3.21 19.87 9.42
CA VAL A 143 -3.67 18.91 8.42
C VAL A 143 -3.55 17.48 8.96
N ALA A 144 -2.41 17.11 9.53
CA ALA A 144 -2.21 15.77 10.12
C ALA A 144 -3.23 15.46 11.23
N CYS A 145 -3.45 16.39 12.18
CA CYS A 145 -4.47 16.23 13.21
C CYS A 145 -5.88 16.11 12.61
N SER A 146 -6.17 16.88 11.56
CA SER A 146 -7.48 16.86 10.89
C SER A 146 -7.76 15.51 10.23
N PHE A 147 -6.77 14.91 9.56
CA PHE A 147 -6.88 13.56 9.02
C PHE A 147 -7.06 12.50 10.10
N ALA A 148 -6.30 12.60 11.21
CA ALA A 148 -6.41 11.65 12.31
C ALA A 148 -7.84 11.62 12.90
N GLN A 149 -8.48 12.79 12.99
CA GLN A 149 -9.85 12.98 13.50
C GLN A 149 -10.95 12.84 12.43
N GLN A 150 -10.61 12.58 11.16
CA GLN A 150 -11.59 12.46 10.09
C GLN A 150 -12.29 11.10 10.16
N SER A 151 -13.62 11.11 10.02
CA SER A 151 -14.47 9.90 9.94
C SER A 151 -14.18 8.83 11.01
N ASN A 152 -13.84 9.27 12.23
CA ASN A 152 -13.46 8.38 13.33
C ASN A 152 -14.39 8.54 14.53
N THR A 153 -14.78 7.41 15.11
CA THR A 153 -15.62 7.31 16.31
C THR A 153 -14.82 7.04 17.58
N LYS A 154 -13.52 6.74 17.47
CA LYS A 154 -12.65 6.50 18.63
C LYS A 154 -12.36 7.78 19.40
N ASP A 155 -12.21 7.66 20.72
CA ASP A 155 -11.95 8.79 21.61
C ASP A 155 -10.58 9.43 21.39
N ASN A 156 -9.58 8.62 21.04
CA ASN A 156 -8.22 9.07 20.77
C ASN A 156 -7.77 8.66 19.37
N VAL A 157 -7.01 9.56 18.75
CA VAL A 157 -6.41 9.38 17.41
C VAL A 157 -4.93 9.70 17.45
N PHE A 158 -4.22 9.37 16.39
CA PHE A 158 -2.76 9.29 16.44
C PHE A 158 -2.13 10.29 15.48
N VAL A 159 -1.10 10.99 15.97
CA VAL A 159 -0.27 11.89 15.16
C VAL A 159 1.17 11.46 15.32
N TYR A 160 1.84 11.27 14.20
CA TYR A 160 3.21 10.80 14.11
C TYR A 160 4.11 11.90 13.56
N VAL A 161 5.33 11.98 14.11
CA VAL A 161 6.38 12.90 13.67
C VAL A 161 7.50 12.07 13.06
N PHE A 162 7.88 12.40 11.84
CA PHE A 162 8.98 11.77 11.12
C PHE A 162 10.07 12.78 10.84
N GLY A 163 11.34 12.36 10.89
CA GLY A 163 12.47 13.19 10.48
C GLY A 163 12.96 12.75 9.12
N PHE A 164 13.05 13.65 8.15
CA PHE A 164 13.67 13.40 6.84
C PHE A 164 14.81 14.40 6.58
N PRO A 165 15.77 14.08 5.71
CA PRO A 165 16.77 15.06 5.28
C PRO A 165 16.12 16.32 4.71
N TYR A 166 16.80 17.46 4.85
CA TYR A 166 16.33 18.73 4.30
C TYR A 166 16.13 18.65 2.78
N ILE A 167 14.99 19.19 2.34
CA ILE A 167 14.62 19.26 0.94
C ILE A 167 15.43 20.38 0.27
N THR A 168 16.12 20.07 -0.82
CA THR A 168 16.88 21.06 -1.62
C THR A 168 16.14 21.45 -2.90
N ASN A 169 15.29 20.57 -3.43
CA ASN A 169 14.56 20.74 -4.68
C ASN A 169 13.16 20.12 -4.60
N ARG A 170 12.31 20.38 -5.60
CA ARG A 170 10.95 19.80 -5.68
C ARG A 170 10.90 18.26 -5.60
N ILE A 171 11.98 17.60 -6.01
CA ILE A 171 12.26 16.18 -5.75
C ILE A 171 13.68 16.14 -5.17
N THR A 172 13.82 15.64 -3.95
CA THR A 172 15.11 15.47 -3.27
C THR A 172 15.36 13.99 -3.08
N ILE A 173 16.48 13.50 -3.60
CA ILE A 173 16.95 12.12 -3.39
C ILE A 173 18.20 12.24 -2.54
N ASN A 174 18.22 11.54 -1.41
CA ASN A 174 19.37 11.48 -0.52
C ASN A 174 19.86 10.03 -0.43
N SER A 175 21.00 9.76 -1.06
CA SER A 175 21.62 8.43 -1.09
C SER A 175 22.12 7.97 0.29
N GLU A 176 22.60 8.88 1.14
CA GLU A 176 23.11 8.55 2.48
C GLU A 176 22.02 8.05 3.43
N HIS A 177 20.76 8.35 3.12
CA HIS A 177 19.59 7.94 3.89
C HIS A 177 18.65 6.99 3.13
N ASP A 178 18.96 6.67 1.88
CA ASP A 178 18.12 5.91 0.93
C ASP A 178 16.67 6.41 0.91
N ILE A 179 16.48 7.72 0.80
CA ILE A 179 15.14 8.33 0.84
C ILE A 179 14.95 9.32 -0.32
N VAL A 180 13.78 9.23 -0.95
CA VAL A 180 13.27 10.24 -1.87
C VAL A 180 12.16 11.02 -1.18
N ASN A 181 12.18 12.35 -1.33
CA ASN A 181 11.13 13.25 -0.88
C ASN A 181 10.62 14.09 -2.07
N VAL A 182 9.30 14.13 -2.25
CA VAL A 182 8.62 14.82 -3.34
C VAL A 182 7.65 15.83 -2.77
N ARG A 183 7.85 17.11 -3.11
CA ARG A 183 6.95 18.19 -2.72
C ARG A 183 5.81 18.32 -3.72
N LEU A 184 4.60 17.89 -3.35
CA LEU A 184 3.47 17.85 -4.28
C LEU A 184 3.09 19.25 -4.79
N LEU A 185 3.19 20.27 -3.94
CA LEU A 185 2.90 21.67 -4.29
C LEU A 185 3.78 22.22 -5.44
N SER A 186 4.90 21.55 -5.75
CA SER A 186 5.86 21.99 -6.76
C SER A 186 5.96 21.04 -7.96
N ILE A 187 5.26 19.91 -7.94
CA ILE A 187 5.26 18.92 -9.03
C ILE A 187 3.87 18.72 -9.65
N CYS A 188 2.81 19.01 -8.91
CA CYS A 188 1.44 18.94 -9.40
C CYS A 188 1.07 20.23 -10.15
N PRO A 189 0.21 20.15 -11.18
CA PRO A 189 -0.35 21.34 -11.83
C PRO A 189 -1.34 22.06 -10.90
N PRO A 190 -1.63 23.36 -11.11
CA PRO A 190 -2.63 24.09 -10.32
C PRO A 190 -4.02 23.45 -10.30
N ASP A 191 -4.40 22.73 -11.37
CA ASP A 191 -5.67 22.00 -11.47
C ASP A 191 -5.75 20.79 -10.52
N ALA A 192 -4.61 20.32 -9.99
CA ALA A 192 -4.55 19.33 -8.91
C ALA A 192 -4.74 20.03 -7.57
N LEU A 193 -5.99 20.34 -7.23
CA LEU A 193 -6.31 21.16 -6.06
C LEU A 193 -5.85 20.47 -4.76
N ARG A 194 -6.20 19.19 -4.59
CA ARG A 194 -6.03 18.44 -3.33
C ARG A 194 -4.61 18.55 -2.72
N PRO A 195 -3.50 18.36 -3.47
CA PRO A 195 -2.14 18.58 -2.96
C PRO A 195 -1.89 19.91 -2.22
N TYR A 196 -2.45 21.01 -2.73
CA TYR A 196 -2.20 22.34 -2.18
C TYR A 196 -2.94 22.57 -0.87
N PHE A 197 -4.19 22.10 -0.77
CA PHE A 197 -4.99 22.22 0.45
C PHE A 197 -4.49 21.32 1.59
N GLN A 198 -3.76 20.26 1.27
CA GLN A 198 -3.22 19.30 2.23
C GLN A 198 -1.76 19.58 2.62
N GLU A 199 -1.12 20.59 2.01
CA GLU A 199 0.33 20.82 2.11
C GLU A 199 1.12 19.51 1.87
N GLY A 200 0.77 18.80 0.79
CA GLY A 200 1.15 17.41 0.60
C GLY A 200 2.61 17.19 0.20
N TYR A 201 3.20 16.15 0.80
CA TYR A 201 4.50 15.60 0.47
C TYR A 201 4.40 14.09 0.33
N LEU A 202 5.30 13.52 -0.45
CA LEU A 202 5.49 12.08 -0.52
C LEU A 202 6.92 11.71 -0.22
N ALA A 203 7.10 10.59 0.46
CA ALA A 203 8.40 10.00 0.63
C ALA A 203 8.38 8.49 0.36
N GLY A 204 9.52 7.96 -0.08
CA GLY A 204 9.74 6.53 -0.27
C GLY A 204 11.21 6.16 -0.09
N THR A 205 11.50 4.87 -0.02
CA THR A 205 12.89 4.39 -0.13
C THR A 205 13.38 4.63 -1.56
N SER A 206 14.52 5.30 -1.73
CA SER A 206 15.09 5.54 -3.07
C SER A 206 15.60 4.24 -3.68
N ASP A 207 15.42 4.08 -4.98
CA ASP A 207 15.98 2.98 -5.81
C ASP A 207 15.60 1.53 -5.44
N VAL A 208 14.82 1.32 -4.38
CA VAL A 208 14.31 0.01 -3.97
C VAL A 208 12.92 -0.25 -4.57
N THR A 209 12.78 -1.42 -5.19
CA THR A 209 11.51 -1.91 -5.77
C THR A 209 11.18 -3.29 -5.22
N SER A 210 11.36 -4.36 -6.01
CA SER A 210 11.11 -5.74 -5.61
C SER A 210 12.32 -6.47 -5.04
N ASP A 211 13.49 -5.83 -5.06
CA ASP A 211 14.76 -6.39 -4.61
C ASP A 211 15.23 -5.65 -3.37
N TYR A 212 14.94 -6.23 -2.20
CA TYR A 212 15.30 -5.72 -0.89
C TYR A 212 15.75 -6.88 0.00
N ASP A 213 16.82 -6.67 0.78
CA ASP A 213 17.37 -7.70 1.66
C ASP A 213 16.45 -7.95 2.85
N SER A 214 15.90 -6.87 3.41
CA SER A 214 14.95 -6.94 4.53
C SER A 214 13.82 -5.96 4.32
N LYS A 215 12.59 -6.47 4.42
CA LYS A 215 11.39 -5.64 4.36
C LYS A 215 11.41 -4.50 5.38
N SER A 216 12.06 -4.69 6.53
CA SER A 216 12.14 -3.65 7.57
C SER A 216 12.76 -2.34 7.08
N GLU A 217 13.59 -2.36 6.03
CA GLU A 217 14.19 -1.16 5.45
C GLU A 217 13.18 -0.26 4.73
N LEU A 218 11.98 -0.78 4.45
CA LEU A 218 10.87 -0.09 3.78
C LEU A 218 9.89 0.52 4.79
N ASP A 219 10.06 0.24 6.08
CA ASP A 219 9.17 0.74 7.13
C ASP A 219 9.59 2.17 7.53
N PHE A 220 8.67 3.13 7.42
CA PHE A 220 8.90 4.50 7.88
C PHE A 220 9.00 4.61 9.41
N ASN A 221 8.79 3.53 10.17
CA ASN A 221 9.21 3.45 11.57
C ASN A 221 10.70 3.82 11.74
N ASN A 222 11.54 3.49 10.75
CA ASN A 222 12.96 3.87 10.73
C ASN A 222 13.19 5.39 10.77
N ARG A 223 12.17 6.20 10.45
CA ARG A 223 12.21 7.66 10.45
C ARG A 223 11.34 8.28 11.54
N LEU A 224 10.74 7.48 12.42
CA LEU A 224 9.81 7.93 13.45
C LEU A 224 10.58 8.63 14.59
N ILE A 225 10.25 9.89 14.84
CA ILE A 225 10.78 10.69 15.95
C ILE A 225 9.88 10.58 17.16
N ALA A 226 8.56 10.74 16.98
CA ALA A 226 7.60 10.70 18.08
C ALA A 226 6.23 10.22 17.60
N LYS A 227 5.44 9.66 18.53
CA LYS A 227 4.04 9.35 18.30
C LYS A 227 3.17 9.84 19.46
N PHE A 228 2.07 10.51 19.12
CA PHE A 228 1.19 11.19 20.05
C PHE A 228 -0.23 10.64 19.94
N ALA A 229 -0.92 10.57 21.07
CA ALA A 229 -2.35 10.32 21.13
C ALA A 229 -3.05 11.65 21.46
N ILE A 230 -3.98 12.06 20.61
CA ILE A 230 -4.77 13.29 20.77
C ILE A 230 -6.27 12.95 20.92
N PRO A 231 -7.03 13.70 21.73
CA PRO A 231 -8.48 13.56 21.81
C PRO A 231 -9.14 13.83 20.46
N ASN A 232 -10.15 13.04 20.12
CA ASN A 232 -11.00 13.21 18.94
C ASN A 232 -12.17 14.16 19.22
N THR A 233 -11.89 15.31 19.81
CA THR A 233 -12.93 16.22 20.30
C THR A 233 -12.63 17.67 19.91
N LYS A 234 -13.66 18.53 19.91
CA LYS A 234 -13.49 19.96 19.62
C LYS A 234 -12.60 20.65 20.68
N GLN A 235 -12.62 20.17 21.91
CA GLN A 235 -11.84 20.71 23.03
C GLN A 235 -10.33 20.64 22.78
N PHE A 236 -9.85 19.64 22.02
CA PHE A 236 -8.45 19.57 21.62
C PHE A 236 -7.98 20.84 20.91
N TRP A 237 -8.82 21.43 20.05
CA TRP A 237 -8.47 22.60 19.25
C TRP A 237 -8.53 23.93 20.01
N GLY A 238 -9.24 23.98 21.15
CA GLY A 238 -9.54 25.23 21.85
C GLY A 238 -10.68 26.01 21.18
N SER A 239 -10.73 27.32 21.45
CA SER A 239 -11.80 28.22 20.98
C SER A 239 -11.55 28.80 19.58
N GLU A 240 -10.29 28.93 19.18
CA GLU A 240 -9.90 29.68 17.97
C GLU A 240 -9.64 28.78 16.76
N LEU A 241 -9.27 27.53 17.00
CA LEU A 241 -8.95 26.57 15.95
C LEU A 241 -9.99 25.47 15.88
N SER A 242 -9.99 24.79 14.73
CA SER A 242 -10.81 23.63 14.50
C SER A 242 -10.16 22.73 13.46
N LYS A 243 -10.59 21.47 13.47
CA LYS A 243 -10.34 20.51 12.39
C LYS A 243 -10.68 21.15 11.04
N ILE A 244 -9.80 20.98 10.06
CA ILE A 244 -10.04 21.41 8.69
C ILE A 244 -11.24 20.61 8.15
N PRO A 245 -12.29 21.27 7.63
CA PRO A 245 -13.42 20.57 7.04
C PRO A 245 -12.99 19.62 5.92
N GLU A 246 -13.64 18.46 5.83
CA GLU A 246 -13.38 17.47 4.80
C GLU A 246 -13.51 18.07 3.38
N SER A 247 -14.48 18.93 3.15
CA SER A 247 -14.65 19.63 1.86
C SER A 247 -13.50 20.59 1.50
N MET A 248 -12.68 21.02 2.46
CA MET A 248 -11.46 21.78 2.19
C MET A 248 -10.25 20.87 1.98
N LEU A 249 -10.16 19.75 2.70
CA LEU A 249 -9.11 18.75 2.47
C LEU A 249 -9.31 18.04 1.12
N TYR A 250 -10.56 17.81 0.72
CA TYR A 250 -10.98 17.15 -0.51
C TYR A 250 -11.83 18.13 -1.34
N PRO A 251 -11.20 19.11 -2.00
CA PRO A 251 -11.90 20.14 -2.75
C PRO A 251 -12.66 19.52 -3.93
N LYS A 252 -13.89 20.00 -4.16
CA LYS A 252 -14.69 19.61 -5.32
C LYS A 252 -14.09 20.19 -6.61
N ASN A 253 -14.41 19.56 -7.74
CA ASN A 253 -14.00 19.97 -9.09
C ASN A 253 -12.49 19.91 -9.35
N ASP A 254 -11.75 19.09 -8.59
CA ASP A 254 -10.37 18.74 -8.91
C ASP A 254 -10.35 17.96 -10.23
N GLN A 255 -9.72 18.54 -11.27
CA GLN A 255 -9.71 17.93 -12.60
C GLN A 255 -8.76 16.75 -12.66
N ILE A 256 -7.68 16.80 -11.89
CA ILE A 256 -6.70 15.71 -11.82
C ILE A 256 -7.29 14.51 -11.08
N GLU A 257 -8.11 14.75 -10.04
CA GLU A 257 -8.89 13.68 -9.40
C GLU A 257 -9.75 12.92 -10.41
N LYS A 258 -10.50 13.62 -11.27
CA LYS A 258 -11.35 12.98 -12.30
C LYS A 258 -10.53 12.13 -13.28
N LEU A 259 -9.37 12.65 -13.72
CA LEU A 259 -8.47 11.90 -14.59
C LEU A 259 -7.94 10.64 -13.88
N CYS A 260 -7.51 10.77 -12.62
CA CYS A 260 -7.03 9.68 -11.80
C CYS A 260 -8.11 8.60 -11.55
N GLN A 261 -9.35 8.99 -11.28
CA GLN A 261 -10.49 8.07 -11.13
C GLN A 261 -10.77 7.26 -12.41
N SER A 262 -10.58 7.88 -13.58
CA SER A 262 -10.72 7.15 -14.86
C SER A 262 -9.65 6.06 -15.02
N ILE A 263 -8.42 6.32 -14.58
CA ILE A 263 -7.31 5.35 -14.58
C ILE A 263 -7.62 4.20 -13.61
N GLU A 264 -8.05 4.53 -12.39
CA GLU A 264 -8.42 3.53 -11.39
C GLU A 264 -9.48 2.57 -11.93
N THR A 265 -10.51 3.12 -12.57
CA THR A 265 -11.58 2.33 -13.20
C THR A 265 -11.00 1.43 -14.31
N THR A 266 -10.15 1.97 -15.18
CA THR A 266 -9.53 1.18 -16.26
C THR A 266 -8.66 0.05 -15.70
N ILE A 267 -7.84 0.32 -14.69
CA ILE A 267 -6.99 -0.68 -14.02
C ILE A 267 -7.83 -1.79 -13.39
N GLN A 268 -8.95 -1.46 -12.75
CA GLN A 268 -9.84 -2.46 -12.17
C GLN A 268 -10.54 -3.34 -13.23
N THR A 269 -10.66 -2.84 -14.47
CA THR A 269 -11.31 -3.55 -15.58
C THR A 269 -10.36 -4.29 -16.53
N GLU A 270 -9.09 -3.85 -16.63
CA GLU A 270 -8.07 -4.48 -17.48
C GLU A 270 -7.32 -5.56 -16.69
N LEU A 271 -7.38 -6.80 -17.16
CA LEU A 271 -6.63 -7.91 -16.56
C LEU A 271 -5.12 -7.78 -16.83
N HIS A 272 -4.36 -8.26 -15.87
CA HIS A 272 -2.94 -8.01 -15.74
C HIS A 272 -2.12 -9.22 -16.22
N PRO A 273 -0.90 -9.01 -16.78
CA PRO A 273 -0.01 -10.10 -17.19
C PRO A 273 0.31 -11.13 -16.09
N GLY A 274 0.24 -10.74 -14.82
CA GLY A 274 0.38 -11.62 -13.66
C GLY A 274 -0.77 -12.62 -13.45
N ASP A 275 -1.95 -12.41 -14.04
CA ASP A 275 -3.09 -13.34 -13.89
C ASP A 275 -2.79 -14.71 -14.50
N ILE A 276 -1.92 -14.76 -15.51
CA ILE A 276 -1.43 -16.00 -16.12
C ILE A 276 -0.50 -16.74 -15.14
N GLY A 277 0.46 -16.02 -14.56
CA GLY A 277 1.40 -16.59 -13.58
C GLY A 277 0.68 -17.05 -12.32
N GLU A 278 -0.30 -16.28 -11.87
CA GLU A 278 -1.14 -16.61 -10.73
C GLU A 278 -2.02 -17.83 -11.02
N PHE A 279 -2.70 -17.85 -12.17
CA PHE A 279 -3.48 -19.01 -12.60
C PHE A 279 -2.62 -20.28 -12.64
N LEU A 280 -1.42 -20.21 -13.23
CA LEU A 280 -0.50 -21.35 -13.29
C LEU A 280 -0.03 -21.80 -11.91
N THR A 281 0.21 -20.87 -10.99
CA THR A 281 0.62 -21.17 -9.61
C THR A 281 -0.50 -21.87 -8.84
N HIS A 282 -1.71 -21.32 -8.85
CA HIS A 282 -2.87 -21.94 -8.22
C HIS A 282 -3.21 -23.30 -8.88
N TRP A 283 -3.03 -23.42 -10.19
CA TRP A 283 -3.24 -24.67 -10.91
C TRP A 283 -2.28 -25.76 -10.43
N VAL A 284 -0.98 -25.45 -10.34
CA VAL A 284 0.04 -26.40 -9.86
C VAL A 284 -0.27 -26.87 -8.45
N GLN A 285 -0.70 -25.97 -7.56
CA GLN A 285 -1.10 -26.33 -6.19
C GLN A 285 -2.30 -27.28 -6.18
N LEU A 286 -3.35 -26.98 -6.97
CA LEU A 286 -4.52 -27.85 -7.08
C LEU A 286 -4.13 -29.23 -7.62
N GLU A 287 -3.32 -29.28 -8.67
CA GLU A 287 -2.82 -30.51 -9.29
C GLU A 287 -2.04 -31.36 -8.29
N GLN A 288 -1.14 -30.76 -7.52
CA GLN A 288 -0.37 -31.45 -6.48
C GLN A 288 -1.28 -32.01 -5.37
N SER A 289 -2.26 -31.25 -4.90
CA SER A 289 -3.19 -31.69 -3.87
C SER A 289 -4.04 -32.87 -4.33
N ILE A 290 -4.55 -32.84 -5.57
CA ILE A 290 -5.30 -33.95 -6.17
C ILE A 290 -4.44 -35.21 -6.26
N LEU A 291 -3.21 -35.09 -6.78
CA LEU A 291 -2.29 -36.22 -6.92
C LEU A 291 -1.89 -36.80 -5.56
N LYS A 292 -1.68 -35.95 -4.55
CA LYS A 292 -1.32 -36.37 -3.19
C LYS A 292 -2.43 -37.20 -2.55
N ILE A 293 -3.68 -36.77 -2.64
CA ILE A 293 -4.81 -37.51 -2.05
C ILE A 293 -5.05 -38.82 -2.80
N ALA A 294 -5.01 -38.80 -4.13
CA ALA A 294 -5.18 -40.01 -4.93
C ALA A 294 -4.07 -41.06 -4.65
N ARG A 295 -2.82 -40.63 -4.46
CA ARG A 295 -1.71 -41.52 -4.05
C ARG A 295 -1.86 -42.07 -2.63
N GLY A 296 -2.52 -41.35 -1.73
CA GLY A 296 -2.83 -41.86 -0.39
C GLY A 296 -3.79 -43.06 -0.41
N GLN A 297 -4.49 -43.28 -1.53
CA GLN A 297 -5.51 -44.32 -1.69
C GLN A 297 -5.13 -45.43 -2.69
N GLU A 298 -4.04 -45.25 -3.46
CA GLU A 298 -3.54 -46.26 -4.41
C GLU A 298 -2.04 -46.51 -4.29
N ALA A 299 -1.64 -47.78 -4.42
CA ALA A 299 -0.24 -48.21 -4.36
C ALA A 299 0.60 -47.83 -5.59
N ARG A 300 -0.03 -47.39 -6.69
CA ARG A 300 0.65 -47.03 -7.96
C ARG A 300 0.49 -45.53 -8.26
N PRO A 301 1.47 -44.91 -8.95
CA PRO A 301 1.34 -43.52 -9.39
C PRO A 301 0.23 -43.39 -10.45
N LEU A 302 -0.72 -42.49 -10.20
CA LEU A 302 -1.81 -42.14 -11.11
C LEU A 302 -1.52 -40.84 -11.87
N SER A 303 -2.00 -40.74 -13.11
CA SER A 303 -2.07 -39.47 -13.84
C SER A 303 -3.18 -38.58 -13.29
N LEU A 304 -3.13 -37.27 -13.54
CA LEU A 304 -4.17 -36.33 -13.06
C LEU A 304 -5.59 -36.76 -13.46
N ARG A 305 -5.77 -37.28 -14.68
CA ARG A 305 -7.08 -37.73 -15.17
C ARG A 305 -7.57 -38.97 -14.45
N GLU A 306 -6.67 -39.93 -14.20
CA GLU A 306 -6.98 -41.12 -13.40
C GLU A 306 -7.24 -40.75 -11.94
N SER A 307 -6.51 -39.78 -11.38
CA SER A 307 -6.74 -39.26 -10.03
C SER A 307 -8.11 -38.62 -9.88
N ILE A 308 -8.56 -37.80 -10.84
CA ILE A 308 -9.91 -37.23 -10.81
C ILE A 308 -10.98 -38.33 -10.85
N GLN A 309 -10.84 -39.33 -11.72
CA GLN A 309 -11.78 -40.46 -11.81
C GLN A 309 -11.78 -41.31 -10.53
N HIS A 310 -10.61 -41.55 -9.96
CA HIS A 310 -10.46 -42.29 -8.71
C HIS A 310 -11.16 -41.54 -7.56
N LEU A 311 -10.87 -40.25 -7.38
CA LEU A 311 -11.49 -39.42 -6.33
C LEU A 311 -13.01 -39.30 -6.49
N LEU A 312 -13.51 -39.30 -7.73
CA LEU A 312 -14.95 -39.33 -8.01
C LEU A 312 -15.57 -40.69 -7.61
N LYS A 313 -14.87 -41.79 -7.91
CA LYS A 313 -15.32 -43.15 -7.55
C LYS A 313 -15.29 -43.40 -6.05
N THR A 314 -14.33 -42.79 -5.34
CA THR A 314 -14.21 -42.88 -3.88
C THR A 314 -15.01 -41.79 -3.14
N GLU A 315 -15.85 -41.03 -3.87
CA GLU A 315 -16.74 -39.98 -3.34
C GLU A 315 -16.01 -38.85 -2.58
N TYR A 316 -14.71 -38.67 -2.84
CA TYR A 316 -13.92 -37.55 -2.29
C TYR A 316 -14.22 -36.22 -2.98
N ILE A 317 -14.66 -36.29 -4.24
CA ILE A 317 -15.16 -35.16 -5.00
C ILE A 317 -16.49 -35.53 -5.65
N ASP A 318 -17.35 -34.54 -5.83
CA ASP A 318 -18.61 -34.74 -6.55
C ASP A 318 -18.45 -34.59 -8.08
N SER A 319 -19.51 -34.92 -8.83
CA SER A 319 -19.51 -34.85 -10.29
C SER A 319 -19.32 -33.43 -10.83
N PHE A 320 -19.80 -32.42 -10.09
CA PHE A 320 -19.63 -31.02 -10.43
C PHE A 320 -18.17 -30.59 -10.26
N GLN A 321 -17.54 -30.93 -9.15
CA GLN A 321 -16.13 -30.67 -8.87
C GLN A 321 -15.24 -31.37 -9.90
N ALA A 322 -15.49 -32.65 -10.21
CA ALA A 322 -14.74 -33.39 -11.23
C ALA A 322 -14.83 -32.71 -12.61
N TYR A 323 -16.02 -32.28 -13.02
CA TYR A 323 -16.23 -31.52 -14.25
C TYR A 323 -15.44 -30.20 -14.24
N ARG A 324 -15.50 -29.45 -13.14
CA ARG A 324 -14.82 -28.14 -13.00
C ARG A 324 -13.30 -28.27 -13.04
N ILE A 325 -12.73 -29.32 -12.43
CA ILE A 325 -11.29 -29.61 -12.52
C ILE A 325 -10.89 -29.90 -13.98
N ASP A 326 -11.68 -30.70 -14.71
CA ASP A 326 -11.37 -31.02 -16.11
C ASP A 326 -11.49 -29.80 -17.05
N GLU A 327 -12.44 -28.90 -16.81
CA GLU A 327 -12.55 -27.63 -17.54
C GLU A 327 -11.33 -26.73 -17.30
N LEU A 328 -10.89 -26.58 -16.04
CA LEU A 328 -9.67 -25.84 -15.70
C LEU A 328 -8.42 -26.47 -16.31
N ARG A 329 -8.35 -27.81 -16.39
CA ARG A 329 -7.27 -28.55 -17.07
C ARG A 329 -7.21 -28.22 -18.57
N LYS A 330 -8.36 -28.23 -19.25
CA LYS A 330 -8.45 -27.88 -20.68
C LYS A 330 -8.03 -26.43 -20.90
N PHE A 331 -8.53 -25.52 -20.08
CA PHE A 331 -8.17 -24.11 -20.14
C PHE A 331 -6.66 -23.90 -19.94
N ARG A 332 -6.05 -24.55 -18.93
CA ARG A 332 -4.60 -24.54 -18.71
C ARG A 332 -3.82 -25.01 -19.94
N ASN A 333 -4.29 -26.07 -20.61
CA ASN A 333 -3.61 -26.57 -21.81
C ASN A 333 -3.67 -25.56 -22.97
N ILE A 334 -4.80 -24.87 -23.15
CA ILE A 334 -4.90 -23.78 -24.14
C ILE A 334 -3.99 -22.62 -23.74
N LEU A 335 -3.97 -22.25 -22.46
CA LEU A 335 -3.13 -21.17 -21.93
C LEU A 335 -1.63 -21.42 -22.14
N VAL A 336 -1.18 -22.67 -21.99
CA VAL A 336 0.24 -23.04 -22.14
C VAL A 336 0.64 -23.20 -23.61
N HIS A 337 -0.22 -23.77 -24.46
CA HIS A 337 0.16 -24.14 -25.83
C HIS A 337 -0.30 -23.13 -26.90
N GLU A 338 -1.37 -22.39 -26.64
CA GLU A 338 -1.97 -21.46 -27.60
C GLU A 338 -2.47 -20.16 -26.91
N PRO A 339 -1.64 -19.45 -26.11
CA PRO A 339 -2.08 -18.31 -25.30
C PRO A 339 -2.72 -17.18 -26.11
N LYS A 340 -2.35 -17.04 -27.39
CA LYS A 340 -2.87 -16.03 -28.31
C LYS A 340 -4.35 -16.22 -28.70
N ARG A 341 -4.95 -17.38 -28.41
CA ARG A 341 -6.37 -17.69 -28.70
C ARG A 341 -7.31 -17.34 -27.55
N LEU A 342 -6.78 -16.99 -26.37
CA LEU A 342 -7.59 -16.72 -25.20
C LEU A 342 -7.92 -15.24 -25.10
N GLU A 343 -9.21 -14.95 -24.93
CA GLU A 343 -9.65 -13.62 -24.54
C GLU A 343 -9.29 -13.36 -23.09
N THR A 344 -8.84 -12.15 -22.82
CA THR A 344 -8.36 -11.71 -21.52
C THR A 344 -9.39 -11.99 -20.42
N ASN A 345 -10.67 -11.62 -20.62
CA ASN A 345 -11.78 -11.87 -19.68
C ASN A 345 -11.94 -13.34 -19.28
N SER A 346 -11.58 -14.27 -20.17
CA SER A 346 -11.62 -15.71 -19.89
C SER A 346 -10.65 -16.12 -18.78
N ILE A 347 -9.49 -15.47 -18.67
CA ILE A 347 -8.47 -15.79 -17.66
C ILE A 347 -8.95 -15.43 -16.26
N SER A 348 -9.58 -14.27 -16.08
CA SER A 348 -10.16 -13.84 -14.79
C SER A 348 -11.22 -14.79 -14.29
N ASP A 349 -12.16 -15.12 -15.17
CA ASP A 349 -13.27 -16.01 -14.84
C ASP A 349 -12.74 -17.38 -14.41
N GLN A 350 -11.73 -17.88 -15.11
CA GLN A 350 -11.10 -19.17 -14.78
C GLN A 350 -10.25 -19.10 -13.51
N LEU A 351 -9.57 -18.00 -13.23
CA LEU A 351 -8.84 -17.78 -11.98
C LEU A 351 -9.79 -17.72 -10.78
N GLN A 352 -10.90 -16.99 -10.88
CA GLN A 352 -11.94 -16.98 -9.85
C GLN A 352 -12.58 -18.36 -9.66
N ASN A 353 -12.83 -19.08 -10.75
CA ASN A 353 -13.36 -20.44 -10.72
C ASN A 353 -12.40 -21.39 -10.00
N LEU A 354 -11.10 -21.27 -10.27
CA LEU A 354 -10.03 -22.04 -9.64
C LEU A 354 -9.94 -21.77 -8.14
N ARG A 355 -9.92 -20.49 -7.73
CA ARG A 355 -9.91 -20.11 -6.30
C ARG A 355 -11.16 -20.59 -5.56
N LYS A 356 -12.35 -20.44 -6.17
CA LYS A 356 -13.62 -20.96 -5.60
C LYS A 356 -13.54 -22.48 -5.42
N LEU A 357 -13.08 -23.19 -6.44
CA LEU A 357 -12.93 -24.65 -6.40
C LEU A 357 -11.96 -25.10 -5.30
N GLN A 358 -10.80 -24.45 -5.16
CA GLN A 358 -9.85 -24.70 -4.08
C GLN A 358 -10.45 -24.46 -2.69
N SER A 359 -11.31 -23.45 -2.54
CA SER A 359 -11.98 -23.18 -1.26
C SER A 359 -13.04 -24.22 -0.89
N THR A 360 -13.70 -24.81 -1.90
CA THR A 360 -14.73 -25.85 -1.73
C THR A 360 -14.13 -27.25 -1.59
N LEU A 361 -12.96 -27.48 -2.16
CA LEU A 361 -12.23 -28.74 -2.03
C LEU A 361 -11.50 -28.73 -0.69
N HIS A 362 -12.04 -29.43 0.32
CA HIS A 362 -11.42 -29.58 1.64
C HIS A 362 -10.21 -30.54 1.62
N LEU A 363 -9.18 -30.23 0.82
CA LEU A 363 -8.03 -31.12 0.56
C LEU A 363 -7.04 -31.20 1.73
N ASP A 364 -7.21 -30.38 2.78
CA ASP A 364 -6.33 -30.33 3.96
C ASP A 364 -7.02 -30.67 5.30
N LYS A 365 -8.28 -31.14 5.30
CA LYS A 365 -8.97 -31.53 6.54
C LYS A 365 -9.51 -32.94 6.49
N LYS A 366 -8.64 -33.91 6.82
CA LYS A 366 -8.93 -35.02 7.75
C LYS A 366 -7.61 -35.73 8.10
N LYS A 367 -7.31 -35.73 9.40
CA LYS A 367 -6.41 -36.70 10.04
C LYS A 367 -7.04 -38.08 9.97
#